data_AF-A0A7X9LBI0-F1
#
_entry.id   AF-A0A7X9LBI0-F1
#
_cell.length_a   1.000
_cell.length_b   1.000
_cell.length_c   1.000
_cell.angle_alpha   90.00
_cell.angle_beta   90.00
_cell.angle_gamma   90.00
#
_symmetry.space_group_name_H-M   'P 1'
#
loop_
_entity.id
_entity.type
_entity.pdbx_description
1 polymer ?
#
loop_
_entity_poly.entity_id
_entity_poly.type
_entity_poly.pdbx_seq_one_letter_code
_entity_poly.pdbx_strand_id
1 'polypeptide(L)'
;MSPSSRRTDRSTGPPRGAGSTPSAPRWSRPVRAGWSPRWLPAAIRPPPSRLDSDRRRPRAASARSNACSGLPAPGPTPRPGNRVPRVSRFTPAVRSGLSIAVAVGIYGVSFGALGVAAGLSVAQTCALSLLMFTGGSQFAFVGVIGGGGTGLSALAAATLLGLRNGVYGMQLEALLRPRRPMAPVYAHFTIDESMANATAQSDADEQRRGFWTAGLGVFVAWNLFPLVGAV
;
A
#
# COMPACT_ATOMS: atom_id res chain seq x y z
N MET A 1 33.37 29.31 -69.17
CA MET A 1 32.16 30.09 -69.50
C MET A 1 31.58 29.55 -70.80
N SER A 2 30.48 28.81 -70.73
CA SER A 2 29.64 28.44 -71.88
C SER A 2 28.24 28.08 -71.37
N PRO A 3 27.15 28.60 -71.96
CA PRO A 3 25.79 28.52 -71.42
C PRO A 3 24.91 27.53 -72.20
N SER A 4 23.91 26.95 -71.54
CA SER A 4 22.80 26.24 -72.18
C SER A 4 21.70 26.07 -71.12
N SER A 5 20.40 26.17 -71.38
CA SER A 5 19.60 26.68 -72.50
C SER A 5 18.15 26.58 -72.02
N ARG A 6 17.35 27.64 -72.13
CA ARG A 6 15.89 27.57 -71.93
C ARG A 6 15.24 26.87 -73.13
N ARG A 7 14.29 25.97 -72.88
CA ARG A 7 13.20 25.59 -73.80
C ARG A 7 12.08 24.94 -72.99
N THR A 8 10.97 25.64 -72.82
CA THR A 8 9.71 25.60 -73.60
C THR A 8 8.69 24.65 -73.03
N ASP A 9 7.66 25.30 -72.50
CA ASP A 9 6.27 24.92 -72.33
C ASP A 9 5.73 23.93 -73.39
N ARG A 10 4.97 22.93 -72.92
CA ARG A 10 3.94 22.23 -73.70
C ARG A 10 2.89 21.64 -72.78
N SER A 11 1.77 22.35 -72.72
CA SER A 11 0.45 21.88 -72.33
C SER A 11 0.05 20.56 -73.00
N THR A 12 -0.34 19.56 -72.21
CA THR A 12 -1.21 18.45 -72.63
C THR A 12 -2.24 18.20 -71.52
N GLY A 13 -3.50 18.01 -71.92
CA GLY A 13 -4.69 18.13 -71.09
C GLY A 13 -4.94 17.03 -70.05
N PRO A 14 -6.06 17.10 -69.31
CA PRO A 14 -6.27 16.30 -68.10
C PRO A 14 -6.96 14.97 -68.41
N PRO A 15 -6.63 13.87 -67.74
CA PRO A 15 -7.51 12.73 -67.64
C PRO A 15 -8.43 12.86 -66.43
N ARG A 16 -9.74 12.72 -66.69
CA ARG A 16 -10.77 12.45 -65.69
C ARG A 16 -10.45 11.15 -64.97
N GLY A 17 -10.48 11.15 -63.64
CA GLY A 17 -10.27 9.94 -62.85
C GLY A 17 -10.79 10.08 -61.42
N ALA A 18 -11.92 9.43 -61.18
CA ALA A 18 -12.34 8.77 -59.94
C ALA A 18 -12.35 9.57 -58.62
N GLY A 19 -13.56 9.65 -58.05
CA GLY A 19 -13.80 10.16 -56.72
C GLY A 19 -12.97 9.46 -55.65
N SER A 20 -12.43 10.26 -54.74
CA SER A 20 -11.95 9.81 -53.44
C SER A 20 -12.69 10.63 -52.38
N THR A 21 -13.64 9.97 -51.75
CA THR A 21 -14.18 10.38 -50.46
C THR A 21 -13.02 10.40 -49.45
N PRO A 22 -12.86 11.46 -48.62
CA PRO A 22 -11.85 11.45 -47.57
C PRO A 22 -12.20 10.35 -46.56
N SER A 23 -11.35 9.33 -46.51
CA SER A 23 -11.47 8.24 -45.55
C SER A 23 -11.22 8.80 -44.15
N ALA A 24 -12.20 8.69 -43.27
CA ALA A 24 -12.02 9.03 -41.86
C ALA A 24 -10.83 8.26 -41.26
N PRO A 25 -10.03 8.88 -40.37
CA PRO A 25 -8.89 8.22 -39.77
C PRO A 25 -9.35 6.99 -38.98
N ARG A 26 -8.89 5.82 -39.45
CA ARG A 26 -9.11 4.51 -38.81
C ARG A 26 -8.29 4.49 -37.52
N TRP A 27 -8.95 4.81 -36.40
CA TRP A 27 -8.39 4.63 -35.07
C TRP A 27 -7.92 3.19 -34.89
N SER A 28 -6.61 3.03 -34.77
CA SER A 28 -5.95 1.79 -34.37
C SER A 28 -6.56 1.33 -33.05
N ARG A 29 -7.07 0.09 -33.03
CA ARG A 29 -7.55 -0.56 -31.81
C ARG A 29 -6.45 -0.50 -30.73
N PRO A 30 -6.79 -0.23 -29.45
CA PRO A 30 -5.79 -0.30 -28.40
C PRO A 30 -5.21 -1.71 -28.36
N VAL A 31 -3.89 -1.80 -28.49
CA VAL A 31 -3.12 -3.01 -28.20
C VAL A 31 -3.43 -3.36 -26.75
N ARG A 32 -4.11 -4.50 -26.53
CA ARG A 32 -4.20 -5.09 -25.20
C ARG A 32 -2.76 -5.42 -24.79
N ALA A 33 -2.14 -4.55 -23.99
CA ALA A 33 -0.94 -4.88 -23.27
C ALA A 33 -1.29 -6.07 -22.37
N GLY A 34 -0.85 -7.26 -22.79
CA GLY A 34 -0.98 -8.50 -22.04
C GLY A 34 -0.17 -8.43 -20.77
N TRP A 35 -0.74 -7.83 -19.73
CA TRP A 35 -0.28 -8.00 -18.36
C TRP A 35 -0.56 -9.44 -17.96
N SER A 36 0.43 -10.31 -18.17
CA SER A 36 0.44 -11.64 -17.58
C SER A 36 1.09 -11.54 -16.19
N PRO A 37 0.36 -11.78 -15.09
CA PRO A 37 0.94 -11.73 -13.76
C PRO A 37 1.70 -13.04 -13.51
N ARG A 38 2.88 -13.17 -14.11
CA ARG A 38 3.80 -14.31 -13.89
C ARG A 38 4.56 -14.25 -12.55
N TRP A 39 4.27 -13.25 -11.70
CA TRP A 39 4.91 -13.03 -10.41
C TRP A 39 3.97 -13.23 -9.19
N LEU A 40 2.79 -13.83 -9.37
CA LEU A 40 1.92 -14.19 -8.26
C LEU A 40 2.44 -15.46 -7.55
N PRO A 41 2.73 -15.42 -6.23
CA PRO A 41 3.01 -16.62 -5.46
C PRO A 41 1.81 -17.59 -5.50
N ALA A 42 2.07 -18.90 -5.51
CA ALA A 42 1.10 -19.97 -5.76
C ALA A 42 -0.08 -20.07 -4.75
N ALA A 43 -0.10 -19.22 -3.72
CA ALA A 43 -1.06 -19.27 -2.61
C ALA A 43 -2.43 -18.61 -2.89
N ILE A 44 -2.64 -18.00 -4.07
CA ILE A 44 -3.90 -17.34 -4.45
C ILE A 44 -4.42 -17.89 -5.79
N ARG A 45 -4.53 -19.21 -5.90
CA ARG A 45 -5.36 -19.84 -6.95
C ARG A 45 -6.71 -20.20 -6.32
N PRO A 46 -7.85 -19.71 -6.87
CA PRO A 46 -9.15 -20.16 -6.41
C PRO A 46 -9.30 -21.68 -6.70
N PRO A 47 -9.87 -22.47 -5.78
CA PRO A 47 -10.10 -23.89 -6.02
C PRO A 47 -11.14 -24.08 -7.14
N PRO A 48 -11.01 -25.12 -7.98
CA PRO A 48 -11.99 -25.39 -9.02
C PRO A 48 -13.36 -25.72 -8.39
N SER A 49 -14.39 -25.04 -8.88
CA SER A 49 -15.80 -25.28 -8.56
C SER A 49 -16.17 -26.71 -8.95
N ARG A 50 -16.30 -27.60 -7.96
CA ARG A 50 -16.96 -28.90 -8.13
C ARG A 50 -18.46 -28.67 -8.17
N LEU A 51 -18.98 -28.43 -9.37
CA LEU A 51 -20.39 -28.63 -9.65
C LEU A 51 -20.59 -30.08 -10.11
N ASP A 52 -21.37 -30.76 -9.28
CA ASP A 52 -22.37 -31.76 -9.65
C ASP A 52 -21.90 -33.09 -10.23
N SER A 53 -21.82 -34.09 -9.35
CA SER A 53 -22.25 -35.44 -9.73
C SER A 53 -22.75 -36.25 -8.53
N ASP A 54 -23.92 -36.82 -8.76
CA ASP A 54 -24.41 -38.08 -8.24
C ASP A 54 -25.21 -38.14 -6.92
N ARG A 55 -26.53 -38.03 -7.12
CA ARG A 55 -27.51 -39.12 -6.98
C ARG A 55 -27.41 -40.03 -5.73
N ARG A 56 -28.55 -40.00 -5.02
CA ARG A 56 -29.32 -41.18 -4.52
C ARG A 56 -28.68 -42.01 -3.38
N ARG A 57 -29.17 -41.74 -2.15
CA ARG A 57 -29.85 -42.64 -1.15
C ARG A 57 -29.38 -44.11 -1.03
N PRO A 58 -29.35 -44.73 0.18
CA PRO A 58 -30.54 -44.80 1.06
C PRO A 58 -30.32 -44.83 2.59
N ARG A 59 -31.46 -44.65 3.28
CA ARG A 59 -31.71 -44.95 4.69
C ARG A 59 -31.56 -46.45 4.98
N ALA A 60 -30.86 -46.80 6.05
CA ALA A 60 -31.03 -48.03 6.83
C ALA A 60 -30.68 -47.65 8.29
N ALA A 61 -31.64 -47.65 9.20
CA ALA A 61 -32.22 -48.79 9.91
C ALA A 61 -31.55 -48.98 11.28
N SER A 62 -32.43 -49.17 12.25
CA SER A 62 -32.19 -49.35 13.68
C SER A 62 -31.19 -50.45 14.01
N ALA A 63 -30.36 -50.22 15.03
CA ALA A 63 -29.95 -51.28 15.95
C ALA A 63 -29.74 -50.70 17.35
N ARG A 64 -30.53 -51.23 18.29
CA ARG A 64 -30.39 -51.08 19.74
C ARG A 64 -29.12 -51.80 20.18
N SER A 65 -28.46 -51.31 21.23
CA SER A 65 -27.86 -52.21 22.22
C SER A 65 -27.49 -51.42 23.48
N ASN A 66 -28.19 -51.75 24.56
CA ASN A 66 -27.87 -51.38 25.93
C ASN A 66 -26.59 -52.12 26.36
N ALA A 67 -25.47 -51.42 26.54
CA ALA A 67 -24.30 -51.98 27.22
C ALA A 67 -23.35 -50.87 27.72
N CYS A 68 -23.69 -50.23 28.84
CA CYS A 68 -22.71 -49.57 29.72
C CYS A 68 -23.34 -49.24 31.09
N SER A 69 -23.98 -50.23 31.72
CA SER A 69 -24.31 -50.18 33.14
C SER A 69 -23.08 -50.63 33.93
N GLY A 70 -22.19 -49.69 34.28
CA GLY A 70 -21.02 -50.03 35.12
C GLY A 70 -19.90 -48.99 35.28
N LEU A 71 -20.08 -47.72 34.91
CA LEU A 71 -19.04 -46.71 35.17
C LEU A 71 -19.28 -46.01 36.52
N PRO A 72 -18.27 -45.94 37.42
CA PRO A 72 -18.37 -45.14 38.63
C PRO A 72 -18.57 -43.66 38.27
N ALA A 73 -19.36 -42.94 39.06
CA ALA A 73 -19.70 -41.55 38.79
C ALA A 73 -18.42 -40.70 38.64
N PRO A 74 -18.29 -39.89 37.58
CA PRO A 74 -17.15 -39.01 37.43
C PRO A 74 -17.13 -38.04 38.62
N GLY A 75 -16.00 -38.00 39.33
CA GLY A 75 -15.78 -37.03 40.41
C GLY A 75 -16.00 -35.59 39.93
N PRO A 76 -16.27 -34.64 40.84
CA PRO A 76 -16.56 -33.26 40.47
C PRO A 76 -15.43 -32.71 39.60
N THR A 77 -15.77 -32.39 38.35
CA THR A 77 -14.82 -31.79 37.42
C THR A 77 -14.34 -30.47 38.02
N PRO A 78 -13.02 -30.23 38.11
CA PRO A 78 -12.50 -28.94 38.51
C PRO A 78 -13.10 -27.89 37.56
N ARG A 79 -13.95 -26.99 38.09
CA ARG A 79 -14.50 -25.88 37.32
C ARG A 79 -13.30 -25.17 36.68
N PRO A 80 -13.29 -24.95 35.34
CA PRO A 80 -12.24 -24.15 34.74
C PRO A 80 -12.31 -22.78 35.41
N GLY A 81 -11.40 -22.53 36.35
CA GLY A 81 -11.30 -21.26 37.04
C GLY A 81 -11.21 -20.17 35.99
N ASN A 82 -11.93 -19.07 36.20
CA ASN A 82 -11.89 -17.87 35.37
C ASN A 82 -10.44 -17.44 35.14
N ARG A 83 -9.78 -18.03 34.13
CA ARG A 83 -8.53 -17.49 33.60
C ARG A 83 -8.97 -16.29 32.79
N VAL A 84 -8.96 -15.14 33.45
CA VAL A 84 -8.97 -13.85 32.77
C VAL A 84 -7.92 -13.96 31.67
N PRO A 85 -8.27 -13.89 30.37
CA PRO A 85 -7.30 -14.02 29.29
C PRO A 85 -6.24 -12.96 29.52
N ARG A 86 -5.01 -13.37 29.86
CA ARG A 86 -3.89 -12.43 29.91
C ARG A 86 -3.69 -11.95 28.49
N VAL A 87 -4.14 -10.72 28.19
CA VAL A 87 -3.87 -10.05 26.93
C VAL A 87 -2.35 -9.99 26.81
N SER A 88 -1.77 -10.87 25.99
CA SER A 88 -0.33 -10.86 25.74
C SER A 88 0.00 -9.50 25.14
N ARG A 89 0.86 -8.72 25.80
CA ARG A 89 1.24 -7.38 25.31
C ARG A 89 1.98 -7.45 23.97
N PHE A 90 2.49 -8.63 23.60
CA PHE A 90 3.15 -8.92 22.33
C PHE A 90 2.23 -9.75 21.45
N THR A 91 1.23 -9.09 20.88
CA THR A 91 0.43 -9.68 19.80
C THR A 91 1.25 -9.68 18.50
N PRO A 92 0.89 -10.51 17.50
CA PRO A 92 1.59 -10.52 16.21
C PRO A 92 1.67 -9.12 15.58
N ALA A 93 0.60 -8.32 15.67
CA ALA A 93 0.55 -6.95 15.16
C ALA A 93 1.56 -6.02 15.83
N VAL A 94 1.72 -6.14 17.16
CA VAL A 94 2.68 -5.33 17.95
C VAL A 94 4.11 -5.67 17.57
N ARG A 95 4.42 -6.97 17.45
CA ARG A 95 5.77 -7.42 17.07
C ARG A 95 6.14 -6.95 15.66
N SER A 96 5.23 -7.10 14.70
CA SER A 96 5.45 -6.62 13.34
C SER A 96 5.60 -5.11 13.28
N GLY A 97 4.74 -4.36 13.99
CA GLY A 97 4.82 -2.89 14.05
C GLY A 97 6.14 -2.39 14.64
N LEU A 98 6.65 -3.05 15.69
CA LEU A 98 7.95 -2.71 16.28
C LEU A 98 9.11 -3.00 15.33
N SER A 99 9.08 -4.14 14.61
CA SER A 99 10.09 -4.44 13.59
C SER A 99 10.09 -3.39 12.47
N ILE A 100 8.91 -2.97 12.02
CA ILE A 100 8.76 -1.90 11.02
C ILE A 100 9.35 -0.59 11.56
N ALA A 101 9.03 -0.21 12.80
CA ALA A 101 9.57 1.00 13.44
C ALA A 101 11.09 1.03 13.48
N VAL A 102 11.74 -0.08 13.84
CA VAL A 102 13.21 -0.18 13.87
C VAL A 102 13.79 -0.07 12.46
N ALA A 103 13.25 -0.82 11.50
CA ALA A 103 13.71 -0.76 10.11
C ALA A 103 13.57 0.66 9.52
N VAL A 104 12.45 1.32 9.86
CA VAL A 104 12.16 2.68 9.40
C VAL A 104 13.08 3.70 10.05
N GLY A 105 13.29 3.60 11.36
CA GLY A 105 14.21 4.44 12.10
C GLY A 105 15.62 4.42 11.52
N ILE A 106 16.14 3.24 11.19
CA ILE A 106 17.49 3.10 10.62
C ILE A 106 17.62 3.88 9.31
N TYR A 107 16.63 3.81 8.40
CA TYR A 107 16.71 4.60 7.16
C TYR A 107 16.50 6.11 7.40
N GLY A 108 15.93 6.51 8.54
CA GLY A 108 15.85 7.91 8.98
C GLY A 108 17.20 8.57 9.21
N VAL A 109 18.25 7.80 9.51
CA VAL A 109 19.64 8.29 9.54
C VAL A 109 20.03 8.85 8.17
N SER A 110 19.71 8.12 7.09
CA SER A 110 19.98 8.55 5.73
C SER A 110 19.23 9.84 5.37
N PHE A 111 18.01 10.02 5.89
CA PHE A 111 17.27 11.26 5.71
C PHE A 111 17.97 12.46 6.39
N GLY A 112 18.47 12.26 7.61
CA GLY A 112 19.27 13.27 8.32
C GLY A 112 20.46 13.74 7.49
N ALA A 113 21.24 12.80 6.98
CA ALA A 113 22.41 13.07 6.14
C ALA A 113 22.03 13.77 4.81
N LEU A 114 20.96 13.30 4.14
CA LEU A 114 20.47 13.90 2.90
C LEU A 114 19.97 15.33 3.10
N GLY A 115 19.30 15.61 4.22
CA GLY A 115 18.83 16.97 4.54
C GLY A 115 19.99 17.95 4.65
N VAL A 116 21.04 17.58 5.38
CA VAL A 116 22.26 18.40 5.52
C VAL A 116 23.00 18.53 4.20
N ALA A 117 23.11 17.45 3.43
CA ALA A 117 23.71 17.47 2.09
C ALA A 117 22.94 18.36 1.09
N ALA A 118 21.63 18.48 1.26
CA ALA A 118 20.79 19.40 0.47
C ALA A 118 20.88 20.87 0.93
N GLY A 119 21.72 21.17 1.93
CA GLY A 119 21.94 22.53 2.43
C GLY A 119 20.95 22.99 3.51
N LEU A 120 20.13 22.08 4.06
CA LEU A 120 19.29 22.38 5.22
C LEU A 120 20.12 22.32 6.51
N SER A 121 19.85 23.22 7.44
CA SER A 121 20.38 23.09 8.80
C SER A 121 19.81 21.86 9.50
N VAL A 122 20.53 21.31 10.48
CA VAL A 122 20.05 20.20 11.31
C VAL A 122 18.68 20.50 11.91
N ALA A 123 18.48 21.71 12.41
CA ALA A 123 17.20 22.16 12.96
C ALA A 123 16.06 22.16 11.92
N GLN A 124 16.33 22.57 10.67
CA GLN A 124 15.35 22.52 9.59
C GLN A 124 15.01 21.09 9.19
N THR A 125 16.00 20.20 9.09
CA THR A 125 15.80 18.78 8.80
C THR A 125 14.97 18.10 9.90
N CYS A 126 15.24 18.40 11.17
CA CYS A 126 14.44 17.90 12.30
C CYS A 126 13.02 18.48 12.30
N ALA A 127 12.84 19.78 12.05
CA ALA A 127 11.52 20.40 11.96
C ALA A 127 10.69 19.80 10.80
N LEU A 128 11.33 19.55 9.66
CA LEU A 128 10.70 18.87 8.53
C LEU A 128 10.29 17.44 8.90
N SER A 129 11.09 16.73 9.72
CA SER A 129 10.74 15.41 10.26
C SER A 129 9.54 15.39 11.19
N LEU A 130 9.46 16.37 12.09
CA LEU A 130 8.37 16.49 13.05
C LEU A 130 7.05 16.88 12.36
N LEU A 131 7.11 17.83 11.43
CA LEU A 131 5.91 18.40 10.80
C LEU A 131 5.42 17.55 9.63
N MET A 132 6.33 17.04 8.81
CA MET A 132 6.01 16.28 7.62
C MET A 132 6.26 14.79 7.87
N PHE A 133 5.41 14.21 8.71
CA PHE A 133 5.47 12.80 9.10
C PHE A 133 5.01 11.87 7.96
N THR A 134 5.77 11.84 6.88
CA THR A 134 5.54 11.03 5.69
C THR A 134 6.87 10.85 4.95
N GLY A 135 7.57 9.75 5.25
CA GLY A 135 8.96 9.54 4.85
C GLY A 135 9.22 9.77 3.37
N GLY A 136 8.37 9.22 2.49
CA GLY A 136 8.47 9.43 1.04
C GLY A 136 8.44 10.90 0.63
N SER A 137 7.46 11.66 1.15
CA SER A 137 7.32 13.09 0.84
C SER A 137 8.54 13.91 1.28
N GLN A 138 9.22 13.50 2.34
CA GLN A 138 10.42 14.18 2.82
C GLN A 138 11.62 13.97 1.90
N PHE A 139 11.80 12.74 1.40
CA PHE A 139 12.82 12.50 0.38
C PHE A 139 12.54 13.24 -0.92
N ALA A 140 11.28 13.34 -1.33
CA ALA A 140 10.92 14.14 -2.49
C ALA A 140 11.24 15.63 -2.28
N PHE A 141 10.92 16.18 -1.11
CA PHE A 141 11.24 17.56 -0.76
C PHE A 141 12.75 17.81 -0.81
N VAL A 142 13.52 17.03 -0.05
CA VAL A 142 14.97 17.16 0.05
C VAL A 142 15.65 16.91 -1.30
N GLY A 143 15.16 15.95 -2.09
CA GLY A 143 15.67 15.67 -3.43
C GLY A 143 15.51 16.85 -4.39
N VAL A 144 14.38 17.54 -4.35
CA VAL A 144 14.18 18.75 -5.17
C VAL A 144 15.06 19.90 -4.71
N ILE A 145 15.18 20.14 -3.40
CA ILE A 145 16.06 21.19 -2.87
C ILE A 145 17.53 20.89 -3.19
N GLY A 146 18.00 19.68 -2.94
CA GLY A 146 19.37 19.25 -3.23
C GLY A 146 19.70 19.25 -4.74
N GLY A 147 18.69 19.10 -5.60
CA GLY A 147 18.81 19.25 -7.04
C GLY A 147 18.78 20.70 -7.55
N GLY A 148 18.74 21.70 -6.66
CA GLY A 148 18.69 23.12 -7.02
C GLY A 148 17.30 23.65 -7.36
N GLY A 149 16.24 22.89 -7.05
CA GLY A 149 14.86 23.31 -7.22
C GLY A 149 14.43 24.34 -6.18
N THR A 150 13.29 25.00 -6.44
CA THR A 150 12.71 25.97 -5.50
C THR A 150 11.93 25.27 -4.38
N GLY A 151 11.72 25.97 -3.26
CA GLY A 151 10.85 25.50 -2.17
C GLY A 151 9.42 25.17 -2.63
N LEU A 152 8.89 25.91 -3.60
CA LEU A 152 7.56 25.64 -4.15
C LEU A 152 7.51 24.33 -4.95
N SER A 153 8.53 24.07 -5.78
CA SER A 153 8.63 22.78 -6.49
C SER A 153 8.86 21.60 -5.53
N ALA A 154 9.62 21.81 -4.46
CA ALA A 154 9.83 20.79 -3.43
C ALA A 154 8.54 20.48 -2.68
N LEU A 155 7.76 21.51 -2.32
CA LEU A 155 6.44 21.36 -1.72
C LEU A 155 5.47 20.64 -2.67
N ALA A 156 5.47 20.99 -3.96
CA ALA A 156 4.63 20.33 -4.94
C ALA A 156 4.98 18.83 -5.06
N ALA A 157 6.26 18.49 -5.17
CA ALA A 157 6.71 17.10 -5.22
C ALA A 157 6.33 16.32 -3.94
N ALA A 158 6.57 16.92 -2.77
CA ALA A 158 6.21 16.34 -1.48
C ALA A 158 4.70 16.13 -1.34
N THR A 159 3.90 17.10 -1.79
CA THR A 159 2.44 17.05 -1.76
C THR A 159 1.91 15.97 -2.68
N LEU A 160 2.38 15.92 -3.93
CA LEU A 160 1.99 14.89 -4.91
C LEU A 160 2.26 13.48 -4.37
N LEU A 161 3.43 13.29 -3.75
CA LEU A 161 3.76 12.01 -3.14
C LEU A 161 2.95 11.75 -1.86
N GLY A 162 2.62 12.80 -1.11
CA GLY A 162 1.83 12.75 0.12
C GLY A 162 0.34 12.50 -0.10
N LEU A 163 -0.19 12.70 -1.32
CA LEU A 163 -1.59 12.43 -1.66
C LEU A 163 -2.02 11.00 -1.31
N ARG A 164 -1.09 10.04 -1.36
CA ARG A 164 -1.35 8.65 -0.95
C ARG A 164 -1.84 8.54 0.50
N ASN A 165 -1.35 9.39 1.40
CA ASN A 165 -1.78 9.40 2.80
C ASN A 165 -3.23 9.88 2.94
N GLY A 166 -3.67 10.80 2.07
CA GLY A 166 -5.08 11.19 1.96
C GLY A 166 -5.96 10.04 1.51
N VAL A 167 -5.51 9.25 0.53
CA VAL A 167 -6.20 8.04 0.08
C VAL A 167 -6.29 7.01 1.20
N TYR A 168 -5.20 6.79 1.93
CA TYR A 168 -5.19 5.92 3.10
C TYR A 168 -6.12 6.40 4.20
N GLY A 169 -6.24 7.71 4.43
CA GLY A 169 -7.18 8.26 5.41
C GLY A 169 -8.64 7.87 5.11
N MET A 170 -9.03 7.85 3.84
CA MET A 170 -10.36 7.36 3.43
C MET A 170 -10.55 5.86 3.69
N GLN A 171 -9.50 5.06 3.44
CA GLN A 171 -9.53 3.61 3.71
C GLN A 171 -9.57 3.32 5.22
N LEU A 172 -8.85 4.11 6.01
CA LEU A 172 -8.80 4.00 7.45
C LEU A 172 -10.16 4.26 8.10
N GLU A 173 -10.94 5.19 7.57
CA GLU A 173 -12.30 5.46 8.05
C GLU A 173 -13.19 4.21 7.90
N ALA A 174 -13.06 3.48 6.78
CA ALA A 174 -13.79 2.24 6.56
C ALA A 174 -13.27 1.09 7.45
N LEU A 175 -11.94 1.05 7.70
CA LEU A 175 -11.27 -0.01 8.43
C LEU A 175 -11.44 0.10 9.95
N LEU A 176 -11.08 1.24 10.53
CA LEU A 176 -11.00 1.44 11.98
C LEU A 176 -12.15 2.27 12.56
N ARG A 177 -12.92 2.97 11.72
CA ARG A 177 -14.06 3.83 12.11
C ARG A 177 -13.72 4.72 13.32
N PRO A 178 -12.67 5.56 13.24
CA PRO A 178 -12.25 6.39 14.35
C PRO A 178 -13.38 7.32 14.80
N ARG A 179 -13.41 7.63 16.10
CA ARG A 179 -14.33 8.64 16.62
C ARG A 179 -13.99 9.99 15.97
N ARG A 180 -15.00 10.75 15.55
CA ARG A 180 -14.85 12.07 14.89
C ARG A 180 -13.79 13.00 15.52
N PRO A 181 -13.69 13.18 16.86
CA PRO A 181 -12.65 14.05 17.44
C PRO A 181 -11.23 13.46 17.32
N MET A 182 -11.09 12.15 17.17
CA MET A 182 -9.80 11.48 16.98
C MET A 182 -9.39 11.37 15.50
N ALA A 183 -10.29 11.63 14.56
CA ALA A 183 -10.03 11.58 13.12
C ALA A 183 -8.74 12.30 12.69
N PRO A 184 -8.43 13.55 13.12
CA PRO A 184 -7.19 14.21 12.72
C PRO A 184 -5.94 13.52 13.27
N VAL A 185 -6.01 12.93 14.47
CA VAL A 185 -4.88 12.21 15.05
C VAL A 185 -4.62 10.93 14.25
N TYR A 186 -5.68 10.18 13.93
CA TYR A 186 -5.57 9.01 13.07
C TYR A 186 -5.01 9.39 11.69
N ALA A 187 -5.48 10.48 11.08
CA ALA A 187 -4.97 10.97 9.81
C ALA A 187 -3.46 11.31 9.87
N HIS A 188 -3.00 11.94 10.95
CA HIS A 188 -1.57 12.24 11.12
C HIS A 188 -0.70 10.99 11.19
N PHE A 189 -1.14 9.96 11.91
CA PHE A 189 -0.41 8.68 12.01
C PHE A 189 -0.69 7.72 10.83
N THR A 190 -1.40 8.18 9.81
CA THR A 190 -1.69 7.39 8.60
C THR A 190 -0.54 7.50 7.62
N ILE A 191 0.34 6.51 7.69
CA ILE A 191 1.51 6.34 6.81
C ILE A 191 1.48 4.93 6.22
N ASP A 192 2.31 4.66 5.21
CA ASP A 192 2.37 3.36 4.54
C ASP A 192 2.54 2.21 5.55
N GLU A 193 3.39 2.43 6.56
CA GLU A 193 3.77 1.46 7.58
C GLU A 193 2.60 1.11 8.52
N SER A 194 1.87 2.13 8.99
CA SER A 194 0.74 1.93 9.90
C SER A 194 -0.45 1.31 9.17
N MET A 195 -0.67 1.69 7.92
CA MET A 195 -1.70 1.10 7.06
C MET A 195 -1.38 -0.34 6.68
N ALA A 196 -0.14 -0.62 6.26
CA ALA A 196 0.28 -1.97 5.91
C ALA A 196 0.19 -2.90 7.12
N ASN A 197 0.67 -2.47 8.28
CA ASN A 197 0.61 -3.30 9.49
C ASN A 197 -0.83 -3.53 9.98
N ALA A 198 -1.70 -2.52 9.87
CA ALA A 198 -3.13 -2.63 10.22
C ALA A 198 -3.86 -3.59 9.28
N THR A 199 -3.75 -3.39 7.96
CA THR A 199 -4.43 -4.21 6.94
C THR A 199 -3.94 -5.65 6.88
N ALA A 200 -2.73 -5.94 7.38
CA ALA A 200 -2.23 -7.29 7.53
C ALA A 200 -2.94 -8.10 8.64
N GLN A 201 -3.74 -7.48 9.50
CA GLN A 201 -4.44 -8.16 10.60
C GLN A 201 -5.88 -8.51 10.24
N SER A 202 -6.35 -9.68 10.68
CA SER A 202 -7.71 -10.15 10.45
C SER A 202 -8.72 -9.62 11.49
N ASP A 203 -8.30 -9.52 12.75
CA ASP A 203 -9.17 -9.07 13.85
C ASP A 203 -9.15 -7.55 14.00
N ALA A 204 -10.32 -6.93 14.19
CA ALA A 204 -10.46 -5.48 14.32
C ALA A 204 -9.61 -4.88 15.46
N ASP A 205 -9.50 -5.59 16.59
CA ASP A 205 -8.65 -5.16 17.72
C ASP A 205 -7.16 -5.21 17.36
N GLU A 206 -6.73 -6.23 16.61
CA GLU A 206 -5.36 -6.35 16.12
C GLU A 206 -5.05 -5.32 15.04
N GLN A 207 -5.99 -4.99 14.16
CA GLN A 207 -5.83 -3.92 13.17
C GLN A 207 -5.55 -2.58 13.88
N ARG A 208 -6.31 -2.27 14.93
CA ARG A 208 -6.11 -1.05 15.73
C ARG A 208 -4.78 -1.07 16.48
N ARG A 209 -4.40 -2.21 17.08
CA ARG A 209 -3.08 -2.37 17.73
C ARG A 209 -1.93 -2.23 16.72
N GLY A 210 -2.06 -2.83 15.55
CA GLY A 210 -1.09 -2.78 14.46
C GLY A 210 -0.89 -1.36 13.92
N PHE A 211 -1.98 -0.64 13.71
CA PHE A 211 -1.95 0.76 13.29
C PHE A 211 -1.15 1.62 14.27
N TRP A 212 -1.51 1.57 15.57
CA TRP A 212 -0.88 2.42 16.58
C TRP A 212 0.56 2.04 16.88
N THR A 213 0.88 0.75 16.90
CA THR A 213 2.25 0.28 17.18
C THR A 213 3.21 0.66 16.07
N ALA A 214 2.82 0.48 14.81
CA ALA A 214 3.61 0.91 13.68
C ALA A 214 3.67 2.45 13.59
N GLY A 215 2.52 3.15 13.64
CA GLY A 215 2.49 4.61 13.52
C GLY A 215 3.29 5.33 14.61
N LEU A 216 3.04 4.99 15.88
CA LEU A 216 3.75 5.62 16.99
C LEU A 216 5.21 5.17 17.08
N GLY A 217 5.47 3.88 16.85
CA GLY A 217 6.83 3.34 16.86
C GLY A 217 7.69 4.00 15.78
N VAL A 218 7.16 4.10 14.56
CA VAL A 218 7.79 4.82 13.46
C VAL A 218 7.96 6.28 13.83
N PHE A 219 6.96 6.97 14.36
CA PHE A 219 7.10 8.38 14.76
C PHE A 219 8.25 8.61 15.73
N VAL A 220 8.36 7.78 16.77
CA VAL A 220 9.44 7.91 17.74
C VAL A 220 10.79 7.62 17.10
N ALA A 221 10.92 6.50 16.39
CA ALA A 221 12.17 6.14 15.74
C ALA A 221 12.60 7.19 14.69
N TRP A 222 11.66 7.60 13.84
CA TRP A 222 11.84 8.58 12.78
C TRP A 222 12.24 9.97 13.26
N ASN A 223 11.94 10.34 14.51
CA ASN A 223 12.39 11.61 15.08
C ASN A 223 13.72 11.50 15.84
N LEU A 224 14.08 10.31 16.31
CA LEU A 224 15.33 10.08 17.05
C LEU A 224 16.53 9.82 16.13
N PHE A 225 16.35 9.04 15.07
CA PHE A 225 17.46 8.61 14.21
C PHE A 225 18.01 9.69 13.25
N PRO A 226 17.22 10.65 12.74
CA PRO A 226 17.78 11.74 11.94
C PRO A 226 18.74 12.62 12.73
N LEU A 227 18.60 12.73 14.05
CA LEU A 227 19.60 13.41 14.88
C LEU A 227 20.96 12.75 14.71
N VAL A 228 21.04 11.42 14.73
CA VAL A 228 22.30 10.67 14.55
C VAL A 228 22.88 10.85 13.15
N GLY A 229 22.03 10.96 12.12
CA GLY A 229 22.51 11.12 10.73
C GLY A 229 22.82 12.55 10.32
N ALA A 230 22.35 13.55 11.07
CA ALA A 230 22.52 14.95 10.75
C ALA A 230 23.71 15.61 11.48
N VAL A 231 24.28 14.97 12.51
CA VAL A 231 25.55 15.38 13.15
C VAL A 231 26.71 14.56 12.60
#